data_AF-A0A2D4NER6-F1
#
_entry.id   AF-A0A2D4NER6-F1
#
_cell.length_a   1.000
_cell.length_b   1.000
_cell.length_c   1.000
_cell.angle_alpha   90.00
_cell.angle_beta   90.00
_cell.angle_gamma   90.00
#
_symmetry.space_group_name_H-M   'P 1'
#
loop_
_entity.id
_entity.type
_entity.pdbx_description
1 polymer ?
#
loop_
_entity_poly.entity_id
_entity_poly.type
_entity_poly.pdbx_seq_one_letter_code
_entity_poly.pdbx_strand_id
1 'polypeptide(L)'
;MFVLALPNGTTTIRSKAGTELAMEIRTADNTSQDLAQLWLNETQMEVSWEVASKKGEGPSVVGLLSYQNLGCILSSADVERSDWEQIGKSKQWMQETGKPNYKVLSKVVSAFVGHNETAALNSPITFSFNHPEPESKPDMKVICAFWKPTDRGGHWSQKGCERLNTSTANRTYCRCDHMTSFAVLMAFYDVEDWGLSIITKVGLIVSLICLFFSILTFLFCRAIQGIRTTIHLHLCLSLFAAYVIFLSTGISSNTTACVVLAGLLHYSFLCVFCWMLLEGVQLYLMVVQVFNTHSLKQW
;
A
#
# COMPACT_ATOMS: atom_id res chain seq x y z
N MET A 1 -16.37 -32.08 -42.62
CA MET A 1 -15.74 -30.76 -42.87
C MET A 1 -16.51 -29.73 -42.04
N PHE A 2 -16.15 -29.55 -40.77
CA PHE A 2 -16.73 -28.50 -39.94
C PHE A 2 -15.98 -27.21 -40.25
N VAL A 3 -16.59 -26.35 -41.06
CA VAL A 3 -16.12 -24.97 -41.24
C VAL A 3 -16.49 -24.25 -39.96
N LEU A 4 -15.54 -24.12 -39.02
CA LEU A 4 -15.64 -23.14 -37.95
C LEU A 4 -15.64 -21.77 -38.62
N ALA A 5 -16.81 -21.17 -38.77
CA ALA A 5 -16.93 -19.77 -39.15
C ALA A 5 -16.26 -18.95 -38.04
N LEU A 6 -15.03 -18.49 -38.30
CA LEU A 6 -14.37 -17.55 -37.41
C LEU A 6 -15.22 -16.27 -37.40
N PRO A 7 -15.60 -15.74 -36.23
CA PRO A 7 -16.35 -14.50 -36.16
C PRO A 7 -15.49 -13.38 -36.77
N ASN A 8 -16.01 -12.70 -37.79
CA ASN A 8 -15.41 -11.46 -38.29
C ASN A 8 -15.67 -10.36 -37.25
N GLY A 9 -14.61 -9.83 -36.64
CA GLY A 9 -14.67 -8.72 -35.69
C GLY A 9 -14.32 -9.09 -34.25
N THR A 10 -14.53 -8.15 -33.33
CA THR A 10 -14.18 -8.31 -31.91
C THR A 10 -15.13 -9.26 -31.19
N THR A 11 -14.60 -10.34 -30.62
CA THR A 11 -15.33 -11.28 -29.77
C THR A 11 -14.97 -11.03 -28.30
N THR A 12 -15.95 -10.90 -27.42
CA THR A 12 -15.75 -10.78 -25.97
C THR A 12 -16.27 -12.00 -25.22
N ILE A 13 -15.47 -12.53 -24.30
CA ILE A 13 -15.77 -13.70 -23.49
C ILE A 13 -15.55 -13.34 -22.02
N ARG A 14 -16.51 -13.67 -21.16
CA ARG A 14 -16.41 -13.46 -19.71
C ARG A 14 -16.45 -14.79 -18.98
N SER A 15 -15.45 -15.02 -18.13
CA SER A 15 -15.40 -16.15 -17.21
C SER A 15 -16.21 -15.90 -15.95
N LYS A 16 -16.72 -16.98 -15.34
CA LYS A 16 -17.35 -16.93 -14.00
C LYS A 16 -16.41 -16.43 -12.91
N ALA A 17 -15.09 -16.59 -13.10
CA ALA A 17 -14.06 -16.12 -12.16
C ALA A 17 -13.74 -14.62 -12.30
N GLY A 18 -14.43 -13.88 -13.18
CA GLY A 18 -14.23 -12.44 -13.37
C GLY A 18 -13.14 -12.07 -14.37
N THR A 19 -12.48 -13.04 -15.02
CA THR A 19 -11.58 -12.78 -16.14
C THR A 19 -12.38 -12.50 -17.41
N GLU A 20 -12.03 -11.43 -18.10
CA GLU A 20 -12.65 -11.06 -19.37
C GLU A 20 -11.61 -11.09 -20.48
N LEU A 21 -12.03 -11.52 -21.66
CA LEU A 21 -11.22 -11.61 -22.87
C LEU A 21 -11.91 -10.84 -23.98
N ALA A 22 -11.16 -10.03 -24.72
CA ALA A 22 -11.54 -9.48 -26.01
C ALA A 22 -10.52 -9.96 -27.05
N MET A 23 -10.97 -10.42 -28.21
CA MET A 23 -10.07 -10.83 -29.28
C MET A 23 -10.61 -10.44 -30.65
N GLU A 24 -9.71 -10.16 -31.59
CA GLU A 24 -10.02 -9.92 -33.00
C GLU A 24 -9.17 -10.86 -33.86
N ILE A 25 -9.78 -11.41 -34.92
CA ILE A 25 -9.15 -12.36 -35.83
C ILE A 25 -9.23 -11.79 -37.24
N ARG A 26 -8.11 -11.77 -37.97
CA ARG A 26 -8.05 -11.39 -39.39
C ARG A 26 -7.41 -12.48 -40.24
N THR A 27 -7.97 -12.70 -41.43
CA THR A 27 -7.41 -13.59 -42.45
C THR A 27 -6.45 -12.82 -43.37
N ALA A 28 -5.47 -13.52 -43.95
CA ALA A 28 -4.33 -12.95 -44.68
C ALA A 28 -4.68 -12.09 -45.92
N ASP A 29 -5.92 -12.09 -46.40
CA ASP A 29 -6.34 -11.38 -47.62
C ASP A 29 -6.53 -9.87 -47.47
N ASN A 30 -6.37 -9.29 -46.27
CA ASN A 30 -6.58 -7.85 -46.05
C ASN A 30 -5.45 -7.22 -45.22
N THR A 31 -4.23 -7.23 -45.75
CA THR A 31 -3.07 -6.49 -45.22
C THR A 31 -3.17 -5.00 -45.59
N SER A 32 -4.06 -4.27 -44.94
CA SER A 32 -3.91 -2.82 -44.80
C SER A 32 -3.09 -2.50 -43.54
N GLN A 33 -2.37 -1.38 -43.55
CA GLN A 33 -1.61 -0.82 -42.40
C GLN A 33 -2.54 -0.31 -41.28
N ASP A 34 -3.56 -1.08 -40.95
CA ASP A 34 -4.63 -0.70 -40.05
C ASP A 34 -4.25 -1.01 -38.60
N LEU A 35 -4.84 -0.29 -37.65
CA LEU A 35 -4.62 -0.50 -36.22
C LEU A 35 -5.70 -1.41 -35.66
N ALA A 36 -5.31 -2.46 -34.92
CA ALA A 36 -6.25 -3.24 -34.14
C ALA A 36 -6.56 -2.47 -32.85
N GLN A 37 -7.84 -2.20 -32.60
CA GLN A 37 -8.30 -1.53 -31.40
C GLN A 37 -9.23 -2.45 -30.60
N LEU A 38 -8.77 -2.89 -29.43
CA LEU A 38 -9.54 -3.72 -28.51
C LEU A 38 -9.91 -2.88 -27.29
N TRP A 39 -11.18 -2.97 -26.86
CA TRP A 39 -11.66 -2.31 -25.66
C TRP A 39 -12.19 -3.34 -24.67
N LEU A 40 -11.69 -3.30 -23.44
CA LEU A 40 -12.14 -4.18 -22.38
C LEU A 40 -12.04 -3.50 -21.02
N ASN A 41 -13.17 -3.42 -20.31
CA ASN A 41 -13.21 -3.03 -18.91
C ASN A 41 -12.50 -1.70 -18.59
N GLU A 42 -12.77 -0.68 -19.42
CA GLU A 42 -12.18 0.67 -19.36
C GLU A 42 -10.69 0.75 -19.70
N THR A 43 -10.13 -0.35 -20.21
CA THR A 43 -8.81 -0.39 -20.82
C THR A 43 -8.96 -0.52 -22.33
N GLN A 44 -8.25 0.32 -23.06
CA GLN A 44 -8.14 0.24 -24.50
C GLN A 44 -6.73 -0.23 -24.86
N MET A 45 -6.62 -1.13 -25.83
CA MET A 45 -5.35 -1.57 -26.41
C MET A 45 -5.36 -1.23 -27.90
N GLU A 46 -4.25 -0.66 -28.36
CA GLU A 46 -3.99 -0.32 -29.74
C GLU A 46 -2.67 -0.95 -30.19
N VAL A 47 -2.74 -1.77 -31.23
CA VAL A 47 -1.59 -2.50 -31.79
C VAL A 47 -1.64 -2.51 -33.30
N SER A 48 -0.49 -2.38 -33.97
CA SER A 48 -0.40 -2.52 -35.42
C SER A 48 -0.60 -3.97 -35.85
N TRP A 49 -1.37 -4.21 -36.91
CA TRP A 49 -1.51 -5.55 -37.49
C TRP A 49 -0.19 -6.12 -38.02
N GLU A 50 0.81 -5.28 -38.31
CA GLU A 50 2.17 -5.73 -38.64
C GLU A 50 2.83 -6.51 -37.49
N VAL A 51 2.42 -6.25 -36.24
CA VAL A 51 2.92 -6.95 -35.04
C VAL A 51 2.22 -8.28 -34.81
N ALA A 52 0.98 -8.42 -35.29
CA ALA A 52 0.14 -9.59 -35.04
C ALA A 52 0.15 -10.59 -36.20
N SER A 53 0.58 -10.16 -37.38
CA SER A 53 0.59 -10.94 -38.61
C SER A 53 1.99 -11.36 -38.99
N LYS A 54 2.16 -12.67 -39.23
CA LYS A 54 3.39 -13.23 -39.76
C LYS A 54 3.14 -13.77 -41.16
N LYS A 55 3.93 -13.29 -42.12
CA LYS A 55 3.77 -13.62 -43.55
C LYS A 55 3.93 -15.13 -43.77
N GLY A 56 2.86 -15.78 -44.23
CA GLY A 56 2.84 -17.22 -44.52
C GLY A 56 2.32 -18.12 -43.39
N GLU A 57 1.94 -17.55 -42.24
CA GLU A 57 1.21 -18.27 -41.18
C GLU A 57 -0.31 -18.02 -41.33
N GLY A 58 -1.13 -18.83 -40.63
CA GLY A 58 -2.59 -18.84 -40.74
C GLY A 58 -3.30 -17.55 -40.28
N PRO A 59 -4.55 -17.61 -39.79
CA PRO A 59 -5.26 -16.41 -39.35
C PRO A 59 -4.51 -15.71 -38.21
N SER A 60 -4.36 -14.38 -38.32
CA SER A 60 -3.72 -13.53 -37.32
C SER A 60 -4.71 -13.20 -36.22
N VAL A 61 -4.27 -13.30 -34.97
CA VAL A 61 -5.13 -13.10 -33.79
C VAL A 61 -4.46 -12.10 -32.87
N VAL A 62 -5.26 -11.13 -32.38
CA VAL A 62 -4.88 -10.22 -31.30
C VAL A 62 -5.89 -10.40 -30.17
N GLY A 63 -5.41 -10.49 -28.93
CA GLY A 63 -6.26 -10.56 -27.77
C GLY A 63 -5.80 -9.71 -26.60
N LEU A 64 -6.79 -9.24 -25.84
CA LEU A 64 -6.65 -8.48 -24.62
C LEU A 64 -7.42 -9.21 -23.51
N LEU A 65 -6.73 -9.54 -22.43
CA LEU A 65 -7.27 -10.21 -21.26
C LEU A 65 -7.27 -9.23 -20.08
N SER A 66 -8.35 -9.15 -19.31
CA SER A 66 -8.44 -8.31 -18.11
C SER A 66 -8.78 -9.15 -16.88
N TYR A 67 -8.02 -8.97 -15.81
CA TYR A 67 -8.20 -9.66 -14.53
C TYR A 67 -8.78 -8.71 -13.48
N GLN A 68 -9.94 -9.05 -12.91
CA GLN A 68 -10.59 -8.21 -11.91
C GLN A 68 -9.87 -8.23 -10.55
N ASN A 69 -9.39 -9.39 -10.09
CA ASN A 69 -8.87 -9.56 -8.72
C ASN A 69 -7.34 -9.71 -8.64
N LEU A 70 -6.63 -9.62 -9.76
CA LEU A 70 -5.18 -9.83 -9.73
C LEU A 70 -4.45 -8.62 -9.12
N GLY A 71 -4.97 -7.40 -9.30
CA GLY A 71 -4.36 -6.18 -8.78
C GLY A 71 -4.23 -6.15 -7.25
N CYS A 72 -5.22 -6.67 -6.51
CA CYS A 72 -5.17 -6.72 -5.05
C CYS A 72 -4.25 -7.82 -4.50
N ILE A 73 -3.99 -8.88 -5.27
CA ILE A 73 -3.01 -9.92 -4.91
C ILE A 73 -1.59 -9.40 -5.14
N LEU A 74 -1.41 -8.63 -6.22
CA LEU A 74 -0.10 -8.13 -6.64
C LEU A 74 0.27 -6.77 -6.03
N SER A 75 -0.54 -6.21 -5.12
CA SER A 75 -0.24 -4.94 -4.45
C SER A 75 0.85 -5.05 -3.38
N SER A 76 1.21 -6.27 -2.96
CA SER A 76 2.26 -6.53 -1.96
C SER A 76 3.57 -7.05 -2.56
N ALA A 77 3.67 -7.17 -3.88
CA ALA A 77 4.87 -7.64 -4.57
C ALA A 77 6.02 -6.61 -4.53
N ASP A 78 7.25 -7.01 -4.80
CA ASP A 78 8.35 -6.05 -4.96
C ASP A 78 8.28 -5.35 -6.34
N VAL A 79 8.90 -4.17 -6.46
CA VAL A 79 9.06 -3.44 -7.73
C VAL A 79 10.55 -3.24 -8.04
N GLU A 80 10.95 -3.47 -9.28
CA GLU A 80 12.34 -3.37 -9.75
C GLU A 80 12.83 -1.91 -9.74
N ARG A 81 13.97 -1.69 -9.06
CA ARG A 81 14.47 -0.41 -8.54
C ARG A 81 15.04 0.57 -9.60
N SER A 82 15.15 0.21 -10.88
CA SER A 82 16.01 0.96 -11.83
C SER A 82 15.57 2.39 -12.17
N ASP A 83 14.28 2.71 -12.16
CA ASP A 83 13.77 4.09 -12.42
C ASP A 83 13.35 4.84 -11.13
N TRP A 84 13.66 4.26 -9.96
CA TRP A 84 13.19 4.71 -8.65
C TRP A 84 14.10 5.78 -8.00
N GLU A 85 15.28 6.06 -8.56
CA GLU A 85 16.21 7.06 -8.01
C GLU A 85 15.83 8.52 -8.29
N GLN A 86 14.78 8.77 -9.09
CA GLN A 86 14.35 10.13 -9.44
C GLN A 86 13.07 10.58 -8.71
N ILE A 87 12.39 9.67 -8.01
CA ILE A 87 11.16 9.99 -7.26
C ILE A 87 11.60 10.50 -5.87
N GLY A 88 11.28 11.75 -5.55
CA GLY A 88 11.56 12.31 -4.22
C GLY A 88 12.93 12.95 -4.00
N LYS A 89 13.57 13.47 -5.07
CA LYS A 89 14.68 14.43 -4.95
C LYS A 89 14.23 15.85 -4.53
N SER A 90 13.03 15.99 -3.99
CA SER A 90 12.59 17.25 -3.38
C SER A 90 13.34 17.42 -2.05
N LYS A 91 14.28 18.37 -2.01
CA LYS A 91 15.18 18.65 -0.87
C LYS A 91 14.47 19.06 0.44
N GLN A 92 13.14 19.03 0.50
CA GLN A 92 12.36 19.52 1.62
C GLN A 92 12.03 18.44 2.66
N TRP A 93 12.15 17.15 2.32
CA TRP A 93 11.78 16.04 3.19
C TRP A 93 12.88 14.98 3.19
N MET A 94 13.52 14.75 4.34
CA MET A 94 14.47 13.65 4.47
C MET A 94 13.67 12.36 4.61
N GLN A 95 13.55 11.64 3.49
CA GLN A 95 12.83 10.38 3.40
C GLN A 95 13.35 9.39 4.44
N GLU A 96 12.45 8.61 5.05
CA GLU A 96 12.88 7.35 5.64
C GLU A 96 13.66 6.57 4.58
N THR A 97 14.73 5.90 5.00
CA THR A 97 15.48 4.92 4.21
C THR A 97 14.65 3.66 3.90
N GLY A 98 13.32 3.81 3.79
CA GLY A 98 12.34 2.78 3.54
C GLY A 98 12.09 2.58 2.05
N LYS A 99 11.56 1.39 1.71
CA LYS A 99 11.06 1.11 0.36
C LYS A 99 9.85 2.01 0.08
N PRO A 100 9.73 2.61 -1.12
CA PRO A 100 8.54 3.36 -1.49
C PRO A 100 7.32 2.43 -1.53
N ASN A 101 6.19 2.93 -1.05
CA ASN A 101 4.93 2.23 -1.12
C ASN A 101 4.33 2.42 -2.52
N TYR A 102 3.52 1.46 -2.94
CA TYR A 102 2.78 1.59 -4.19
C TYR A 102 1.37 1.01 -4.08
N LYS A 103 0.51 1.48 -4.97
CA LYS A 103 -0.86 0.99 -5.13
C LYS A 103 -1.12 0.74 -6.61
N VAL A 104 -1.71 -0.40 -6.93
CA VAL A 104 -2.16 -0.68 -8.30
C VAL A 104 -3.44 0.12 -8.54
N LEU A 105 -3.41 1.04 -9.52
CA LEU A 105 -4.53 1.95 -9.84
C LEU A 105 -5.50 1.35 -10.86
N SER A 106 -4.98 0.57 -11.81
CA SER A 106 -5.78 -0.04 -12.88
C SER A 106 -6.02 -1.54 -12.66
N LYS A 107 -6.90 -2.13 -13.46
CA LYS A 107 -6.95 -3.59 -13.61
C LYS A 107 -5.66 -4.08 -14.25
N VAL A 108 -5.27 -5.31 -13.94
CA VAL A 108 -4.15 -5.98 -14.62
C VAL A 108 -4.68 -6.51 -15.94
N VAL A 109 -3.99 -6.20 -17.04
CA VAL A 109 -4.37 -6.66 -18.38
C VAL A 109 -3.22 -7.39 -19.05
N SER A 110 -3.48 -8.42 -19.83
CA SER A 110 -2.46 -9.09 -20.65
C SER A 110 -2.81 -8.98 -22.12
N ALA A 111 -1.82 -8.61 -22.93
CA ALA A 111 -1.94 -8.67 -24.38
C ALA A 111 -1.32 -9.98 -24.90
N PHE A 112 -1.89 -10.53 -25.96
CA PHE A 112 -1.32 -11.68 -26.65
C PHE A 112 -1.64 -11.65 -28.15
N VAL A 113 -0.80 -12.32 -28.93
CA VAL A 113 -1.01 -12.55 -30.36
C VAL A 113 -0.88 -14.03 -30.71
N GLY A 114 -1.35 -14.39 -31.90
CA GLY A 114 -1.37 -15.79 -32.36
C GLY A 114 0.00 -16.45 -32.58
N HIS A 115 1.12 -15.69 -32.57
CA HIS A 115 2.46 -16.22 -32.79
C HIS A 115 3.39 -16.06 -31.58
N ASN A 116 4.52 -16.78 -31.59
CA ASN A 116 5.42 -16.91 -30.43
C ASN A 116 6.42 -15.74 -30.25
N GLU A 117 6.57 -14.84 -31.22
CA GLU A 117 7.51 -13.70 -31.13
C GLU A 117 6.91 -12.50 -30.38
N THR A 118 6.91 -12.56 -29.04
CA THR A 118 6.22 -11.57 -28.17
C THR A 118 7.14 -10.77 -27.25
N ALA A 119 8.43 -11.10 -27.20
CA ALA A 119 9.38 -10.56 -26.22
C ALA A 119 10.05 -9.25 -26.64
N ALA A 120 10.13 -8.95 -27.93
CA ALA A 120 10.72 -7.71 -28.46
C ALA A 120 9.96 -7.33 -29.74
N LEU A 121 9.06 -6.36 -29.61
CA LEU A 121 8.19 -5.93 -30.71
C LEU A 121 8.89 -4.83 -31.51
N ASN A 122 8.91 -4.98 -32.84
CA ASN A 122 9.47 -3.96 -33.74
C ASN A 122 8.67 -2.64 -33.71
N SER A 123 7.38 -2.71 -33.37
CA SER A 123 6.57 -1.54 -33.05
C SER A 123 5.86 -1.72 -31.72
N PRO A 124 5.89 -0.72 -30.82
CA PRO A 124 5.34 -0.85 -29.47
C PRO A 124 3.81 -0.82 -29.46
N ILE A 125 3.23 -1.47 -28.45
CA ILE A 125 1.79 -1.50 -28.17
C ILE A 125 1.45 -0.31 -27.28
N THR A 126 0.32 0.33 -27.56
CA THR A 126 -0.21 1.41 -26.73
C THR A 126 -1.43 0.95 -25.97
N PHE A 127 -1.42 1.12 -24.66
CA PHE A 127 -2.54 0.90 -23.77
C PHE A 127 -3.06 2.22 -23.24
N SER A 128 -4.37 2.32 -23.05
CA SER A 128 -5.02 3.41 -22.36
C SER A 128 -5.83 2.86 -21.20
N PHE A 129 -5.45 3.24 -20.00
CA PHE A 129 -6.09 2.81 -18.76
C PHE A 129 -6.86 3.96 -18.15
N ASN A 130 -8.16 3.77 -17.95
CA ASN A 130 -8.92 4.61 -17.03
C ASN A 130 -8.67 4.13 -15.60
N HIS A 131 -8.48 5.08 -14.68
CA HIS A 131 -8.34 4.80 -13.27
C HIS A 131 -8.88 5.98 -12.44
N PRO A 132 -9.25 5.76 -11.17
CA PRO A 132 -9.60 6.84 -10.26
C PRO A 132 -8.47 7.87 -10.21
N GLU A 133 -8.83 9.14 -10.03
CA GLU A 133 -7.84 10.19 -9.83
C GLU A 133 -7.01 9.86 -8.57
N PRO A 134 -5.68 9.81 -8.70
CA PRO A 134 -4.83 9.45 -7.58
C PRO A 134 -4.86 10.51 -6.49
N GLU A 135 -4.82 10.08 -5.23
CA GLU A 135 -4.75 10.97 -4.08
C GLU A 135 -3.48 11.83 -4.15
N SER A 136 -3.62 13.14 -3.95
CA SER A 136 -2.48 14.06 -3.94
C SER A 136 -1.60 13.80 -2.72
N LYS A 137 -0.57 12.97 -2.90
CA LYS A 137 0.50 12.73 -1.93
C LYS A 137 1.79 13.43 -2.40
N PRO A 138 2.62 13.95 -1.48
CA PRO A 138 3.93 14.48 -1.85
C PRO A 138 4.80 13.39 -2.47
N ASP A 139 5.58 13.77 -3.49
CA ASP A 139 6.45 12.90 -4.28
C ASP A 139 5.74 11.67 -4.91
N MET A 140 4.45 11.80 -5.18
CA MET A 140 3.68 10.78 -5.89
C MET A 140 4.05 10.72 -7.38
N LYS A 141 4.20 9.50 -7.92
CA LYS A 141 4.41 9.26 -9.35
C LYS A 141 3.52 8.13 -9.86
N VAL A 142 2.86 8.36 -10.99
CA VAL A 142 2.14 7.33 -11.73
C VAL A 142 3.08 6.70 -12.77
N ILE A 143 3.16 5.38 -12.78
CA ILE A 143 4.04 4.61 -13.68
C ILE A 143 3.27 3.49 -14.39
N CYS A 144 3.73 3.16 -15.60
CA CYS A 144 3.29 2.00 -16.35
C CYS A 144 4.25 0.85 -16.04
N ALA A 145 3.75 -0.26 -15.52
CA ALA A 145 4.59 -1.40 -15.17
C ALA A 145 4.01 -2.70 -15.72
N PHE A 146 4.89 -3.67 -15.92
CA PHE A 146 4.53 -5.04 -16.28
C PHE A 146 4.96 -6.02 -15.21
N TRP A 147 4.23 -7.13 -15.13
CA TRP A 147 4.52 -8.22 -14.21
C TRP A 147 5.58 -9.14 -14.79
N LYS A 148 6.72 -9.25 -14.11
CA LYS A 148 7.83 -10.14 -14.45
C LYS A 148 7.83 -11.35 -13.52
N PRO A 149 7.38 -12.52 -13.98
CA PRO A 149 7.39 -13.73 -13.16
C PRO A 149 8.83 -14.17 -12.84
N THR A 150 9.04 -14.69 -11.64
CA THR A 150 10.29 -15.28 -11.17
C THR A 150 9.99 -16.54 -10.36
N ASP A 151 10.99 -17.39 -10.13
CA ASP A 151 10.83 -18.64 -9.35
C ASP A 151 10.30 -18.42 -7.92
N ARG A 152 10.37 -17.19 -7.42
CA ARG A 152 9.93 -16.78 -6.06
C ARG A 152 8.70 -15.88 -6.05
N GLY A 153 7.90 -15.91 -7.12
CA GLY A 153 6.60 -15.24 -7.14
C GLY A 153 6.54 -13.90 -7.86
N GLY A 154 7.58 -13.49 -8.60
CA GLY A 154 7.54 -12.34 -9.52
C GLY A 154 7.71 -10.95 -8.89
N HIS A 155 7.86 -9.94 -9.74
CA HIS A 155 7.93 -8.52 -9.35
C HIS A 155 7.44 -7.62 -10.48
N TRP A 156 7.07 -6.38 -10.14
CA TRP A 156 6.75 -5.35 -11.13
C TRP A 156 8.03 -4.76 -11.73
N SER A 157 8.02 -4.48 -13.03
CA SER A 157 9.13 -3.81 -13.73
C SER A 157 8.60 -2.77 -14.71
N GLN A 158 9.36 -1.70 -14.92
CA GLN A 158 9.06 -0.67 -15.91
C GLN A 158 9.83 -0.91 -17.23
N LYS A 159 10.73 -1.89 -17.27
CA LYS A 159 11.62 -2.08 -18.43
C LYS A 159 10.83 -2.29 -19.73
N GLY A 160 11.11 -1.45 -20.74
CA GLY A 160 10.40 -1.53 -22.03
C GLY A 160 8.99 -0.96 -22.01
N CYS A 161 8.56 -0.30 -20.93
CA CYS A 161 7.29 0.41 -20.81
C CYS A 161 7.50 1.87 -20.39
N GLU A 162 6.81 2.78 -21.06
CA GLU A 162 6.86 4.21 -20.76
C GLU A 162 5.47 4.83 -20.68
N ARG A 163 5.32 5.82 -19.78
CA ARG A 163 4.11 6.61 -19.67
C ARG A 163 4.17 7.78 -20.65
N LEU A 164 3.15 7.93 -21.47
CA LEU A 164 3.08 9.03 -22.44
C LEU A 164 2.65 10.34 -21.77
N ASN A 165 3.19 11.45 -22.25
CA ASN A 165 2.91 12.80 -21.74
C ASN A 165 1.45 13.24 -21.96
N THR A 166 0.72 12.61 -22.88
CA THR A 166 -0.71 12.84 -23.16
C THR A 166 -1.63 12.30 -22.05
N SER A 167 -1.08 11.67 -21.01
CA SER A 167 -1.85 11.14 -19.87
C SER A 167 -2.46 12.25 -19.03
N THR A 168 -3.72 12.06 -18.63
CA THR A 168 -4.51 12.95 -17.77
C THR A 168 -4.61 12.36 -16.35
N ALA A 169 -5.13 13.11 -15.38
CA ALA A 169 -5.30 12.68 -13.98
C ALA A 169 -6.05 11.35 -13.79
N ASN A 170 -7.06 11.07 -14.62
CA ASN A 170 -7.91 9.86 -14.53
C ASN A 170 -7.68 8.86 -15.68
N ARG A 171 -6.72 9.13 -16.57
CA ARG A 171 -6.46 8.29 -17.76
C ARG A 171 -4.99 8.30 -18.10
N THR A 172 -4.36 7.14 -18.01
CA THR A 172 -2.93 6.96 -18.27
C THR A 172 -2.71 6.19 -19.57
N TYR A 173 -1.85 6.72 -20.44
CA TYR A 173 -1.43 6.06 -21.67
C TYR A 173 -0.03 5.46 -21.47
N CYS A 174 0.09 4.17 -21.75
CA CYS A 174 1.30 3.39 -21.60
C CYS A 174 1.74 2.85 -22.96
N ARG A 175 3.02 3.01 -23.31
CA ARG A 175 3.61 2.44 -24.52
C ARG A 175 4.64 1.38 -24.12
N CYS A 176 4.47 0.15 -24.59
CA CYS A 176 5.32 -0.99 -24.22
C CYS A 176 5.83 -1.76 -25.44
N ASP A 177 7.06 -2.28 -25.37
CA ASP A 177 7.76 -2.98 -26.46
C ASP A 177 7.67 -4.51 -26.41
N HIS A 178 6.80 -5.07 -25.57
CA HIS A 178 6.65 -6.51 -25.35
C HIS A 178 5.19 -6.84 -25.01
N MET A 179 4.83 -8.14 -25.05
CA MET A 179 3.51 -8.62 -24.64
C MET A 179 3.60 -9.44 -23.36
N THR A 180 3.14 -8.85 -22.25
CA THR A 180 3.08 -9.48 -20.93
C THR A 180 1.80 -9.04 -20.23
N SER A 181 1.82 -8.90 -18.91
CA SER A 181 0.71 -8.41 -18.09
C SER A 181 1.04 -7.03 -17.55
N PHE A 182 0.25 -6.02 -17.90
CA PHE A 182 0.48 -4.61 -17.60
C PHE A 182 -0.52 -4.08 -16.57
N ALA A 183 -0.07 -3.08 -15.81
CA ALA A 183 -0.91 -2.28 -14.94
C ALA A 183 -0.32 -0.88 -14.73
N VAL A 184 -1.18 0.06 -14.32
CA VAL A 184 -0.79 1.40 -13.87
C VAL A 184 -0.62 1.35 -12.36
N LEU A 185 0.55 1.76 -11.88
CA LEU A 185 0.89 1.82 -10.45
C LEU A 185 1.05 3.27 -10.02
N MET A 186 0.62 3.58 -8.81
CA MET A 186 0.92 4.81 -8.08
C MET A 186 1.98 4.52 -7.05
N ALA A 187 3.18 5.06 -7.26
CA ALA A 187 4.26 5.05 -6.29
C ALA A 187 4.18 6.30 -5.42
N PHE A 188 4.35 6.15 -4.11
CA PHE A 188 4.39 7.26 -3.16
C PHE A 188 5.32 6.95 -1.98
N TYR A 189 5.88 8.00 -1.38
CA TYR A 189 6.55 7.90 -0.10
C TYR A 189 5.56 8.27 1.00
N ASP A 190 5.53 7.49 2.08
CA ASP A 190 4.90 7.99 3.30
C ASP A 190 5.84 9.04 3.88
N VAL A 191 5.39 10.29 3.81
CA VAL A 191 6.06 11.39 4.46
C VAL A 191 5.73 11.34 5.95
N GLU A 192 6.68 10.87 6.75
CA GLU A 192 6.59 11.11 8.18
C GLU A 192 6.99 12.57 8.44
N ASP A 193 6.12 13.32 9.11
CA ASP A 193 6.45 14.69 9.52
C ASP A 193 7.58 14.62 10.55
N TRP A 194 8.78 14.95 10.09
CA TRP A 194 10.01 14.91 10.88
C TRP A 194 9.87 15.73 12.17
N GLY A 195 9.14 16.85 12.13
CA GLY A 195 8.93 17.70 13.29
C GLY A 195 8.13 16.98 14.37
N LEU A 196 7.03 16.34 13.97
CA LEU A 196 6.19 15.57 14.89
C LEU A 196 6.94 14.35 15.45
N SER A 197 7.68 13.63 14.60
CA SER A 197 8.46 12.45 15.01
C SER A 197 9.55 12.81 16.03
N ILE A 198 10.26 13.93 15.83
CA ILE A 198 11.26 14.42 16.79
C ILE A 198 10.61 14.83 18.10
N ILE A 199 9.51 15.61 18.04
CA ILE A 199 8.80 16.05 19.24
C ILE A 199 8.33 14.83 20.05
N THR A 200 7.75 13.83 19.40
CA THR A 200 7.32 12.59 20.07
C THR A 200 8.50 11.82 20.66
N LYS A 201 9.60 11.62 19.93
CA LYS A 201 10.78 10.89 20.43
C LYS A 201 11.43 11.60 21.62
N VAL A 202 11.66 12.90 21.53
CA VAL A 202 12.25 13.70 22.61
C VAL A 202 11.32 13.73 23.83
N GLY A 203 10.03 14.00 23.61
CA GLY A 203 9.02 14.00 24.67
C GLY A 203 8.93 12.67 25.41
N LEU A 204 9.03 11.56 24.67
CA LEU A 204 9.00 10.21 25.24
C LEU A 204 10.23 9.90 26.10
N ILE A 205 11.44 10.27 25.64
CA ILE A 205 12.68 10.06 26.40
C ILE A 205 12.66 10.87 27.71
N VAL A 206 12.29 12.15 27.63
CA VAL A 206 12.20 13.02 28.81
C VAL A 206 11.17 12.49 29.80
N SER A 207 10.01 12.03 29.31
CA SER A 207 8.96 11.43 30.15
C SER A 207 9.42 10.14 30.83
N LEU A 208 10.13 9.26 30.12
CA LEU A 208 10.69 8.03 30.67
C LEU A 208 11.68 8.29 31.82
N ILE A 209 12.57 9.27 31.66
CA ILE A 209 13.53 9.66 32.69
C ILE A 209 12.80 10.19 33.93
N CYS A 210 11.80 11.04 33.75
CA CYS A 210 11.00 11.59 34.84
C CYS A 210 10.22 10.50 35.60
N LEU A 211 9.59 9.57 34.88
CA LEU A 211 8.87 8.43 35.47
C LEU A 211 9.81 7.52 36.26
N PHE A 212 11.00 7.25 35.73
CA PHE A 212 12.00 6.44 36.41
C PHE A 212 12.40 7.04 37.76
N PHE A 213 12.74 8.33 37.82
CA PHE A 213 13.06 9.00 39.08
C PHE A 213 11.88 9.03 40.06
N SER A 214 10.66 9.21 39.56
CA SER A 214 9.44 9.17 40.38
C SER A 214 9.23 7.80 41.03
N ILE A 215 9.41 6.72 40.27
CA ILE A 215 9.33 5.34 40.76
C ILE A 215 10.41 5.09 41.84
N LEU A 216 11.65 5.50 41.57
CA LEU A 216 12.73 5.35 42.56
C LEU A 216 12.41 6.09 43.87
N THR A 217 11.89 7.31 43.78
CA THR A 217 11.53 8.11 44.95
C THR A 217 10.47 7.41 45.80
N PHE A 218 9.41 6.88 45.17
CA PHE A 218 8.36 6.16 45.89
C PHE A 218 8.83 4.82 46.48
N LEU A 219 9.80 4.15 45.84
CA LEU A 219 10.37 2.89 46.34
C LEU A 219 11.34 3.10 47.50
N PHE A 220 12.23 4.09 47.42
CA PHE A 220 13.26 4.34 48.44
C PHE A 220 12.72 5.09 49.65
N CYS A 221 11.76 6.00 49.48
CA CYS A 221 11.22 6.80 50.58
C CYS A 221 10.06 6.09 51.27
N ARG A 222 10.35 5.12 52.14
CA ARG A 222 9.35 4.45 53.00
C ARG A 222 8.52 5.43 53.86
N ALA A 223 9.10 6.57 54.23
CA ALA A 223 8.40 7.61 54.99
C ALA A 223 7.21 8.26 54.24
N ILE A 224 7.15 8.10 52.91
CA ILE A 224 6.13 8.69 52.02
C ILE A 224 5.10 7.61 51.59
N GLN A 225 5.26 6.35 52.03
CA GLN A 225 4.36 5.27 51.66
C GLN A 225 2.98 5.41 52.33
N GLY A 226 1.95 5.47 51.51
CA GLY A 226 0.54 5.55 51.88
C GLY A 226 -0.35 5.12 50.72
N ILE A 227 -1.66 5.09 50.94
CA ILE A 227 -2.64 4.61 49.93
C ILE A 227 -2.59 5.46 48.63
N ARG A 228 -2.36 6.78 48.74
CA ARG A 228 -2.22 7.67 47.58
C ARG A 228 -0.93 7.41 46.79
N THR A 229 0.19 7.20 47.48
CA THR A 229 1.51 7.05 46.84
C THR A 229 1.68 5.66 46.25
N THR A 230 1.00 4.64 46.77
CA THR A 230 0.89 3.33 46.12
C THR A 230 0.09 3.39 44.82
N ILE A 231 -1.02 4.13 44.77
CA ILE A 231 -1.78 4.36 43.53
C ILE A 231 -0.94 5.10 42.48
N HIS A 232 -0.26 6.19 42.85
CA HIS A 232 0.66 6.88 41.93
C HIS A 232 1.82 5.99 41.46
N LEU A 233 2.36 5.11 42.32
CA LEU A 233 3.41 4.17 41.93
C LEU A 233 2.91 3.19 40.86
N HIS A 234 1.73 2.61 41.02
CA HIS A 234 1.13 1.72 40.02
C HIS A 234 0.82 2.45 38.71
N LEU A 235 0.34 3.69 38.79
CA LEU A 235 0.17 4.56 37.63
C LEU A 235 1.50 4.77 36.89
N CYS A 236 2.54 5.26 37.58
CA CYS A 236 3.86 5.49 36.98
C CYS A 236 4.47 4.23 36.37
N LEU A 237 4.32 3.08 37.04
CA LEU A 237 4.81 1.80 36.53
C LEU A 237 4.07 1.37 35.25
N SER A 238 2.76 1.56 35.20
CA SER A 238 1.95 1.24 34.02
C SER A 238 2.27 2.15 32.82
N LEU A 239 2.47 3.46 33.04
CA LEU A 239 2.95 4.39 32.00
C LEU A 239 4.36 4.04 31.51
N PHE A 240 5.27 3.73 32.44
CA PHE A 240 6.64 3.35 32.08
C PHE A 240 6.64 2.10 31.18
N ALA A 241 5.85 1.08 31.54
CA ALA A 241 5.68 -0.11 30.71
C ALA A 241 5.09 0.23 29.32
N ALA A 242 4.05 1.05 29.25
CA ALA A 242 3.43 1.46 27.99
C ALA A 242 4.44 2.14 27.04
N TYR A 243 5.26 3.05 27.57
CA TYR A 243 6.28 3.77 26.81
C TYR A 243 7.42 2.86 26.33
N VAL A 244 7.86 1.90 27.16
CA VAL A 244 8.86 0.90 26.74
C VAL A 244 8.30 0.00 25.64
N ILE A 245 7.04 -0.46 25.77
CA ILE A 245 6.36 -1.26 24.75
C ILE A 245 6.25 -0.45 23.45
N PHE A 246 5.84 0.81 23.51
CA PHE A 246 5.72 1.68 22.34
C PHE A 246 7.05 1.81 21.58
N LEU A 247 8.18 2.01 22.29
CA LEU A 247 9.50 2.04 21.69
C LEU A 247 9.90 0.70 21.05
N SER A 248 9.55 -0.43 21.70
CA SER A 248 9.87 -1.75 21.18
C SER A 248 9.11 -2.11 19.89
N THR A 249 7.89 -1.59 19.73
CA THR A 249 7.10 -1.75 18.50
C THR A 249 7.82 -1.15 17.29
N GLY A 250 8.52 -0.02 17.47
CA GLY A 250 9.28 0.62 16.40
C GLY A 250 10.50 -0.18 15.90
N ILE A 251 10.96 -1.17 16.64
CA ILE A 251 12.16 -1.98 16.31
C ILE A 251 11.78 -3.36 15.75
N SER A 252 10.58 -3.85 16.05
CA SER A 252 10.16 -5.20 15.67
C SER A 252 9.67 -5.28 14.23
N SER A 253 10.37 -6.03 13.38
CA SER A 253 9.93 -6.34 12.00
C SER A 253 9.00 -7.56 11.90
N ASN A 254 8.82 -8.32 12.99
CA ASN A 254 8.04 -9.55 12.98
C ASN A 254 6.54 -9.26 13.17
N THR A 255 5.70 -9.76 12.26
CA THR A 255 4.23 -9.56 12.28
C THR A 255 3.58 -10.09 13.56
N THR A 256 4.02 -11.25 14.06
CA THR A 256 3.50 -11.86 15.30
C THR A 256 3.84 -11.00 16.52
N ALA A 257 5.08 -10.51 16.60
CA ALA A 257 5.50 -9.63 17.67
C ALA A 257 4.74 -8.30 17.64
N CYS A 258 4.46 -7.74 16.45
CA CYS A 258 3.64 -6.53 16.32
C CYS A 258 2.23 -6.70 16.93
N VAL A 259 1.55 -7.81 16.63
CA VAL A 259 0.21 -8.09 17.19
C VAL A 259 0.26 -8.22 18.71
N VAL A 260 1.26 -8.93 19.25
CA VAL A 260 1.43 -9.09 20.70
C VAL A 260 1.74 -7.75 21.37
N LEU A 261 2.66 -6.96 20.81
CA LEU A 261 3.01 -5.64 21.34
C LEU A 261 1.83 -4.66 21.29
N ALA A 262 1.02 -4.69 20.23
CA ALA A 262 -0.20 -3.89 20.14
C ALA A 262 -1.21 -4.26 21.24
N GLY A 263 -1.39 -5.56 21.51
CA GLY A 263 -2.23 -6.04 22.60
C GLY A 263 -1.72 -5.61 23.97
N LEU A 264 -0.42 -5.75 24.22
CA LEU A 264 0.22 -5.32 25.47
C LEU A 264 0.10 -3.80 25.67
N LEU A 265 0.31 -3.02 24.62
CA LEU A 265 0.17 -1.57 24.65
C LEU A 265 -1.26 -1.16 25.04
N HIS A 266 -2.26 -1.80 24.43
CA HIS A 266 -3.67 -1.54 24.74
C HIS A 266 -3.99 -1.89 26.20
N TYR A 267 -3.52 -3.04 26.68
CA TYR A 267 -3.68 -3.43 28.08
C TYR A 267 -3.03 -2.44 29.04
N SER A 268 -1.81 -1.97 28.74
CA SER A 268 -1.13 -0.96 29.56
C SER A 268 -1.92 0.35 29.64
N PHE A 269 -2.48 0.84 28.53
CA PHE A 269 -3.32 2.05 28.54
C PHE A 269 -4.62 1.86 29.33
N LEU A 270 -5.25 0.68 29.27
CA LEU A 270 -6.40 0.36 30.12
C LEU A 270 -6.04 0.38 31.61
N CYS A 271 -4.87 -0.15 31.97
CA CYS A 271 -4.37 -0.07 33.35
C CYS A 271 -4.20 1.38 33.79
N VAL A 272 -3.58 2.23 32.95
CA VAL A 272 -3.43 3.67 33.21
C VAL A 272 -4.80 4.32 33.44
N PHE A 273 -5.78 4.05 32.58
CA PHE A 273 -7.14 4.56 32.72
C PHE A 273 -7.79 4.14 34.05
N CYS A 274 -7.71 2.86 34.42
CA CYS A 274 -8.24 2.35 35.68
C CYS A 274 -7.56 3.00 36.90
N TRP A 275 -6.24 3.15 36.89
CA TRP A 275 -5.51 3.77 38.00
C TRP A 275 -5.79 5.28 38.12
N MET A 276 -5.90 6.01 37.01
CA MET A 276 -6.33 7.42 37.04
C MET A 276 -7.77 7.56 37.56
N LEU A 277 -8.67 6.65 37.20
CA LEU A 277 -10.03 6.63 37.74
C LEU A 277 -10.03 6.40 39.25
N LEU A 278 -9.24 5.43 39.73
CA LEU A 278 -9.09 5.15 41.17
C LEU A 278 -8.51 6.35 41.93
N GLU A 279 -7.52 7.02 41.35
CA GLU A 279 -6.97 8.27 41.89
C GLU A 279 -8.06 9.36 41.98
N GLY A 280 -8.87 9.54 40.93
CA GLY A 280 -10.00 10.46 40.91
C GLY A 280 -11.06 10.14 41.98
N VAL A 281 -11.41 8.87 42.16
CA VAL A 281 -12.34 8.41 43.21
C VAL A 281 -11.73 8.66 44.60
N GLN A 282 -10.44 8.41 44.79
CA GLN A 282 -9.78 8.65 46.06
C GLN A 282 -9.79 10.15 46.42
N LEU A 283 -9.50 11.03 45.46
CA LEU A 283 -9.57 12.48 45.66
C LEU A 283 -10.99 12.92 46.02
N TYR A 284 -11.99 12.39 45.31
CA TYR A 284 -13.40 12.67 45.62
C TYR A 284 -13.77 12.27 47.05
N LEU A 285 -13.41 11.06 47.47
CA LEU A 285 -13.67 10.57 48.83
C LEU A 285 -12.94 11.40 49.89
N MET A 286 -11.67 11.79 49.65
CA MET A 286 -10.94 12.67 50.57
C MET A 286 -11.65 14.01 50.76
N VAL A 287 -12.18 14.61 49.69
CA VAL A 287 -12.92 15.87 49.77
C VAL A 287 -14.23 15.69 50.54
N VAL A 288 -15.06 14.72 50.15
CA VAL A 288 -16.41 14.54 50.73
C VAL A 288 -16.36 14.01 52.17
N GLN A 289 -15.47 13.08 52.48
CA GLN A 289 -15.40 12.45 53.79
C GLN A 289 -14.83 13.39 54.86
N VAL A 290 -13.93 14.32 54.49
CA VAL A 290 -13.46 15.38 55.41
C VAL A 290 -14.62 16.27 55.85
N PHE A 291 -15.55 16.62 54.96
CA PHE A 291 -16.74 17.39 55.34
C PHE A 291 -17.69 16.61 56.27
N ASN A 292 -17.85 15.30 56.08
CA ASN A 292 -18.71 14.47 56.94
C ASN A 292 -18.13 14.23 58.35
N THR A 293 -16.81 14.28 58.53
CA THR A 293 -16.20 14.15 59.87
C THR A 293 -16.32 15.42 60.71
N HIS A 294 -16.49 16.59 60.08
CA HIS A 294 -16.70 17.86 60.80
C HIS A 294 -18.18 18.09 61.16
N SER A 295 -19.12 17.55 60.39
CA SER A 295 -20.56 17.63 60.68
C SER A 295 -21.04 16.64 61.75
N LEU A 296 -20.32 15.53 61.97
CA LEU A 296 -20.62 14.55 63.03
C LEU A 296 -20.02 14.89 64.40
N LYS A 297 -19.30 16.01 64.53
CA LYS A 297 -18.72 16.46 65.82
C LYS A 297 -19.50 17.61 66.47
N GLN A 298 -20.69 17.93 65.94
CA GLN A 298 -21.54 19.03 66.40
C GLN A 298 -22.96 18.61 66.79
N TRP A 299 -23.18 17.33 67.07
CA TRP A 299 -24.36 16.79 67.75
C TRP A 299 -23.92 15.91 68.92
#